data_AF-A0A966YJ17-F1
#
_entry.id   AF-A0A966YJ17-F1
#
_cell.length_a   1.000
_cell.length_b   1.000
_cell.length_c   1.000
_cell.angle_alpha   90.00
_cell.angle_beta   90.00
_cell.angle_gamma   90.00
#
_symmetry.space_group_name_H-M   'P 1'
#
loop_
_entity.id
_entity.type
_entity.pdbx_description
1 polymer ?
#
loop_
_entity_poly.entity_id
_entity_poly.type
_entity_poly.pdbx_seq_one_letter_code
_entity_poly.pdbx_strand_id
1 'polypeptide(L)'
;MIDALNATWDAMIAEGQPFAMTETEVRGIPMRVFTSAPPDMRFIWEMSAGHGDKPYIVFEDEEMSYGEAHATVRSLAAYLVERGVQPGDRVAIAMRNYPEWALSYWATICIGAAVVGVNAWWTPAELEYGLSDSRPKVVICDGERLERLNEV
;
A
#
# COMPACT_ATOMS: atom_id res chain seq x y z
N MET A 1 30.43 -8.06 -18.74
CA MET A 1 29.54 -7.85 -17.57
C MET A 1 28.17 -7.35 -18.01
N ILE A 2 28.08 -6.27 -18.79
CA ILE A 2 26.81 -5.78 -19.35
C ILE A 2 26.16 -6.81 -20.29
N ASP A 3 26.92 -7.47 -21.15
CA ASP A 3 26.35 -8.47 -22.08
C ASP A 3 25.72 -9.66 -21.36
N ALA A 4 26.34 -10.12 -20.26
CA ALA A 4 25.81 -11.20 -19.44
C ALA A 4 24.53 -10.78 -18.69
N LEU A 5 24.48 -9.52 -18.22
CA LEU A 5 23.28 -8.95 -17.63
C LEU A 5 22.14 -8.87 -18.65
N ASN A 6 22.40 -8.35 -19.85
CA ASN A 6 21.41 -8.24 -20.92
C ASN A 6 20.90 -9.61 -21.36
N ALA A 7 21.80 -10.59 -21.56
CA ALA A 7 21.40 -11.95 -21.91
C ALA A 7 20.54 -12.60 -20.80
N THR A 8 20.85 -12.35 -19.53
CA THR A 8 20.04 -12.85 -18.40
C THR A 8 18.68 -12.16 -18.36
N TRP A 9 18.66 -10.85 -18.56
CA TRP A 9 17.43 -10.06 -18.60
C TRP A 9 16.50 -10.57 -19.71
N ASP A 10 17.01 -10.69 -20.93
CA ASP A 10 16.26 -11.17 -22.10
C ASP A 10 15.72 -12.59 -21.86
N ALA A 11 16.53 -13.46 -21.25
CA ALA A 11 16.12 -14.80 -20.87
C ALA A 11 15.01 -14.80 -19.81
N MET A 12 15.00 -13.86 -18.86
CA MET A 12 13.98 -13.80 -17.81
C MET A 12 12.65 -13.22 -18.31
N ILE A 13 12.69 -12.32 -19.28
CA ILE A 13 11.49 -11.65 -19.83
C ILE A 13 10.91 -12.31 -21.09
N ALA A 14 11.52 -13.40 -21.55
CA ALA A 14 11.06 -14.15 -22.71
C ALA A 14 9.69 -14.81 -22.49
N GLU A 15 9.00 -15.14 -23.57
CA GLU A 15 7.71 -15.84 -23.51
C GLU A 15 7.81 -17.16 -22.72
N GLY A 16 6.81 -17.44 -21.88
CA GLY A 16 6.78 -18.63 -21.03
C GLY A 16 7.65 -18.56 -19.78
N GLN A 17 8.38 -17.47 -19.54
CA GLN A 17 9.21 -17.27 -18.35
C GLN A 17 8.45 -16.52 -17.24
N PRO A 18 8.89 -16.60 -15.97
CA PRO A 18 8.18 -15.97 -14.84
C PRO A 18 7.98 -14.46 -14.97
N PHE A 19 8.87 -13.78 -15.68
CA PHE A 19 8.83 -12.33 -15.93
C PHE A 19 8.52 -12.01 -17.40
N ALA A 20 7.88 -12.92 -18.14
CA ALA A 20 7.42 -12.68 -19.50
C ALA A 20 6.69 -11.34 -19.58
N MET A 21 6.97 -10.55 -20.62
CA MET A 21 6.38 -9.23 -20.81
C MET A 21 5.43 -9.22 -22.02
N THR A 22 4.34 -8.47 -21.92
CA THR A 22 3.42 -8.17 -23.02
C THR A 22 3.17 -6.66 -23.08
N GLU A 23 2.63 -6.18 -24.19
CA GLU A 23 2.05 -4.83 -24.27
C GLU A 23 0.55 -4.89 -23.96
N THR A 24 0.08 -3.90 -23.19
CA THR A 24 -1.35 -3.71 -22.92
C THR A 24 -1.66 -2.22 -22.78
N GLU A 25 -2.92 -1.85 -22.93
CA GLU A 25 -3.36 -0.48 -22.64
C GLU A 25 -3.71 -0.35 -21.16
N VAL A 26 -3.03 0.58 -20.49
CA VAL A 26 -3.34 0.95 -19.10
C VAL A 26 -3.80 2.38 -19.08
N ARG A 27 -5.08 2.60 -18.77
CA ARG A 27 -5.72 3.93 -18.79
C ARG A 27 -5.53 4.65 -20.15
N GLY A 28 -5.58 3.89 -21.24
CA GLY A 28 -5.41 4.40 -22.62
C GLY A 28 -3.97 4.70 -23.02
N ILE A 29 -2.97 4.29 -22.21
CA ILE A 29 -1.55 4.43 -22.52
C ILE A 29 -0.99 3.04 -22.82
N PRO A 30 -0.38 2.80 -24.00
CA PRO A 30 0.29 1.54 -24.28
C PRO A 30 1.50 1.39 -23.37
N MET A 31 1.53 0.32 -22.58
CA MET A 31 2.61 0.03 -21.63
C MET A 31 3.06 -1.43 -21.73
N ARG A 32 4.37 -1.64 -21.55
CA ARG A 32 4.93 -2.97 -21.33
C ARG A 32 4.68 -3.40 -19.89
N VAL A 33 4.04 -4.55 -19.70
CA VAL A 33 3.69 -5.13 -18.39
C VAL A 33 4.14 -6.59 -18.32
N PHE A 34 4.26 -7.14 -17.10
CA PHE A 34 4.42 -8.57 -16.95
C PHE A 34 3.12 -9.27 -17.37
N THR A 35 3.23 -10.33 -18.17
CA THR A 35 2.09 -11.15 -18.62
C THR A 35 1.32 -11.72 -17.43
N SER A 36 2.02 -12.04 -16.35
CA SER A 36 1.46 -12.60 -15.11
C SER A 36 1.22 -11.53 -14.03
N ALA A 37 1.24 -10.24 -14.38
CA ALA A 37 1.01 -9.16 -13.42
C ALA A 37 -0.40 -9.31 -12.79
N PRO A 38 -0.50 -9.29 -11.46
CA PRO A 38 -1.79 -9.21 -10.80
C PRO A 38 -2.57 -7.95 -11.19
N PRO A 39 -3.92 -8.02 -11.23
CA PRO A 39 -4.74 -6.92 -11.74
C PRO A 39 -4.71 -5.68 -10.83
N ASP A 40 -4.48 -5.89 -9.54
CA ASP A 40 -4.40 -4.84 -8.53
C ASP A 40 -3.67 -5.32 -7.27
N MET A 41 -3.43 -4.40 -6.34
CA MET A 41 -2.75 -4.71 -5.08
C MET A 41 -3.62 -5.49 -4.10
N ARG A 42 -4.94 -5.44 -4.23
CA ARG A 42 -5.83 -6.25 -3.38
C ARG A 42 -5.64 -7.73 -3.70
N PHE A 43 -5.50 -8.09 -4.98
CA PHE A 43 -5.19 -9.44 -5.39
C PHE A 43 -3.89 -9.95 -4.77
N ILE A 44 -2.83 -9.11 -4.76
CA ILE A 44 -1.55 -9.43 -4.08
C ILE A 44 -1.79 -9.73 -2.59
N TRP A 45 -2.56 -8.90 -1.90
CA TRP A 45 -2.89 -9.11 -0.50
C TRP A 45 -3.65 -10.43 -0.28
N GLU A 46 -4.66 -10.71 -1.10
CA GLU A 46 -5.47 -11.93 -1.01
C GLU A 46 -4.66 -13.20 -1.29
N MET A 47 -3.70 -13.16 -2.21
CA MET A 47 -2.78 -14.28 -2.45
C MET A 47 -1.97 -14.68 -1.21
N SER A 48 -1.71 -13.73 -0.30
CA SER A 48 -0.98 -14.02 0.94
C SER A 48 -1.78 -14.81 1.98
N ALA A 49 -3.10 -14.99 1.79
CA ALA A 49 -3.95 -15.72 2.75
C ALA A 49 -3.50 -17.17 2.98
N GLY A 50 -2.83 -17.79 2.00
CA GLY A 50 -2.23 -19.13 2.13
C GLY A 50 -1.04 -19.20 3.09
N HIS A 51 -0.63 -18.08 3.69
CA HIS A 51 0.46 -17.99 4.66
C HIS A 51 -0.02 -17.64 6.06
N GLY A 52 -1.31 -17.82 6.37
CA GLY A 52 -1.96 -17.38 7.62
C GLY A 52 -1.13 -17.55 8.90
N ASP A 53 -0.58 -18.74 9.15
CA ASP A 53 0.18 -19.04 10.38
C ASP A 53 1.65 -18.55 10.36
N LYS A 54 2.11 -17.95 9.26
CA LYS A 54 3.48 -17.45 9.14
C LYS A 54 3.61 -16.03 9.71
N PRO A 55 4.79 -15.65 10.23
CA PRO A 55 5.11 -14.27 10.59
C PRO A 55 4.88 -13.32 9.40
N TYR A 56 4.25 -12.18 9.65
CA TYR A 56 4.11 -11.09 8.67
C TYR A 56 4.85 -9.82 9.10
N ILE A 57 4.50 -9.27 10.27
CA ILE A 57 5.16 -8.10 10.85
C ILE A 57 5.89 -8.53 12.11
N VAL A 58 7.15 -8.15 12.22
CA VAL A 58 7.94 -8.25 13.46
C VAL A 58 8.32 -6.83 13.86
N PHE A 59 7.94 -6.43 15.07
CA PHE A 59 8.20 -5.10 15.60
C PHE A 59 8.58 -5.21 17.07
N GLU A 60 9.83 -4.83 17.39
CA GLU A 60 10.40 -5.02 18.73
C GLU A 60 10.28 -6.48 19.19
N ASP A 61 9.64 -6.73 20.33
CA ASP A 61 9.43 -8.06 20.90
C ASP A 61 8.09 -8.69 20.47
N GLU A 62 7.36 -8.05 19.55
CA GLU A 62 6.06 -8.49 19.06
C GLU A 62 6.12 -9.03 17.62
N GLU A 63 5.34 -10.08 17.37
CA GLU A 63 5.16 -10.67 16.05
C GLU A 63 3.67 -10.80 15.75
N MET A 64 3.29 -10.40 14.54
CA MET A 64 1.94 -10.56 14.00
C MET A 64 1.99 -11.49 12.80
N SER A 65 1.15 -12.52 12.82
CA SER A 65 0.98 -13.46 11.72
C SER A 65 0.23 -12.84 10.54
N TYR A 66 0.32 -13.46 9.36
CA TYR A 66 -0.52 -13.06 8.22
C TYR A 66 -2.02 -13.16 8.56
N GLY A 67 -2.45 -14.18 9.30
CA GLY A 67 -3.86 -14.36 9.68
C GLY A 67 -4.40 -13.22 10.53
N GLU A 68 -3.62 -12.77 11.51
CA GLU A 68 -3.95 -11.62 12.36
C GLU A 68 -3.95 -10.32 11.56
N ALA A 69 -2.95 -10.12 10.69
CA ALA A 69 -2.90 -8.96 9.81
C ALA A 69 -4.12 -8.92 8.87
N HIS A 70 -4.53 -10.05 8.29
CA HIS A 70 -5.76 -10.16 7.48
C HIS A 70 -7.01 -9.82 8.29
N ALA A 71 -7.09 -10.24 9.56
CA ALA A 71 -8.21 -9.88 10.42
C ALA A 71 -8.25 -8.36 10.67
N THR A 72 -7.12 -7.75 11.02
CA THR A 72 -7.01 -6.31 11.28
C THR A 72 -7.28 -5.48 10.02
N VAL A 73 -6.70 -5.86 8.88
CA VAL A 73 -6.92 -5.19 7.59
C VAL A 73 -8.39 -5.22 7.18
N ARG A 74 -9.07 -6.37 7.31
CA ARG A 74 -10.51 -6.48 7.01
C ARG A 74 -11.35 -5.60 7.94
N SER A 75 -11.04 -5.60 9.22
CA SER A 75 -11.76 -4.78 10.21
C SER A 75 -11.62 -3.29 9.92
N LEU A 76 -10.39 -2.83 9.68
CA LEU A 76 -10.11 -1.43 9.38
C LEU A 76 -10.69 -1.00 8.02
N ALA A 77 -10.62 -1.87 7.00
CA ALA A 77 -11.23 -1.64 5.70
C ALA A 77 -12.75 -1.45 5.82
N ALA A 78 -13.44 -2.32 6.57
CA ALA A 78 -14.86 -2.19 6.82
C ALA A 78 -15.20 -0.86 7.54
N TYR A 79 -14.39 -0.49 8.54
CA TYR A 79 -14.56 0.78 9.25
C TYR A 79 -14.39 2.01 8.34
N LEU A 80 -13.39 2.01 7.46
CA LEU A 80 -13.18 3.09 6.49
C LEU A 80 -14.38 3.24 5.53
N VAL A 81 -14.93 2.12 5.05
CA VAL A 81 -16.14 2.11 4.22
C VAL A 81 -17.34 2.67 5.00
N GLU A 82 -17.50 2.32 6.28
CA GLU A 82 -18.55 2.85 7.17
C GLU A 82 -18.39 4.37 7.44
N ARG A 83 -17.17 4.89 7.35
CA ARG A 83 -16.87 6.35 7.37
C ARG A 83 -17.05 7.01 6.00
N GLY A 84 -17.51 6.26 5.00
CA GLY A 84 -17.86 6.78 3.69
C GLY A 84 -16.68 6.92 2.73
N VAL A 85 -15.55 6.25 2.99
CA VAL A 85 -14.46 6.14 2.01
C VAL A 85 -14.92 5.26 0.84
N GLN A 86 -14.70 5.73 -0.38
CA GLN A 86 -15.06 5.06 -1.63
C GLN A 86 -13.82 4.80 -2.50
N PRO A 87 -13.90 3.89 -3.49
CA PRO A 87 -12.84 3.75 -4.48
C PRO A 87 -12.48 5.09 -5.13
N GLY A 88 -11.19 5.40 -5.18
CA GLY A 88 -10.66 6.68 -5.68
C GLY A 88 -10.56 7.80 -4.64
N ASP A 89 -11.16 7.66 -3.45
CA ASP A 89 -10.89 8.56 -2.33
C ASP A 89 -9.44 8.41 -1.85
N ARG A 90 -8.97 9.39 -1.08
CA ARG A 90 -7.64 9.39 -0.47
C ARG A 90 -7.74 9.24 1.04
N VAL A 91 -6.92 8.38 1.62
CA VAL A 91 -6.75 8.24 3.07
C VAL A 91 -5.31 8.60 3.40
N ALA A 92 -5.13 9.61 4.25
CA ALA A 92 -3.81 9.97 4.73
C ALA A 92 -3.42 9.11 5.93
N ILE A 93 -2.16 8.70 5.98
CA ILE A 93 -1.59 7.93 7.10
C ILE A 93 -0.44 8.75 7.66
N ALA A 94 -0.65 9.33 8.84
CA ALA A 94 0.26 10.23 9.54
C ALA A 94 0.69 9.61 10.86
N MET A 95 1.71 8.75 10.82
CA MET A 95 2.24 8.09 12.01
C MET A 95 3.72 7.71 11.81
N ARG A 96 4.39 7.31 12.90
CA ARG A 96 5.69 6.65 12.84
C ARG A 96 5.61 5.30 12.11
N ASN A 97 6.77 4.68 11.85
CA ASN A 97 6.86 3.34 11.26
C ASN A 97 6.45 2.25 12.25
N TYR A 98 5.18 2.26 12.65
CA TYR A 98 4.55 1.24 13.47
C TYR A 98 3.86 0.18 12.59
N PRO A 99 3.59 -1.04 13.11
CA PRO A 99 2.81 -2.06 12.42
C PRO A 99 1.51 -1.53 11.80
N GLU A 100 0.81 -0.66 12.52
CA GLU A 100 -0.46 -0.05 12.12
C GLU A 100 -0.35 0.75 10.83
N TRP A 101 0.83 1.28 10.49
CA TRP A 101 1.03 1.99 9.23
C TRP A 101 0.83 1.04 8.04
N ALA A 102 1.45 -0.14 8.10
CA ALA A 102 1.34 -1.16 7.05
C ALA A 102 -0.08 -1.73 6.98
N LEU A 103 -0.71 -1.96 8.14
CA LEU A 103 -2.10 -2.44 8.20
C LEU A 103 -3.09 -1.40 7.65
N SER A 104 -2.87 -0.12 7.95
CA SER A 104 -3.66 1.01 7.42
C SER A 104 -3.49 1.16 5.93
N TYR A 105 -2.27 0.97 5.42
CA TYR A 105 -1.98 0.95 4.00
C TYR A 105 -2.82 -0.12 3.29
N TRP A 106 -2.71 -1.38 3.74
CA TRP A 106 -3.46 -2.50 3.14
C TRP A 106 -4.98 -2.31 3.23
N ALA A 107 -5.49 -1.88 4.37
CA ALA A 107 -6.92 -1.60 4.54
C ALA A 107 -7.43 -0.56 3.54
N THR A 108 -6.65 0.49 3.30
CA THR A 108 -6.97 1.56 2.34
C THR A 108 -6.94 1.06 0.90
N ILE A 109 -5.87 0.39 0.48
CA ILE A 109 -5.74 -0.04 -0.93
C ILE A 109 -6.71 -1.17 -1.27
N CYS A 110 -7.05 -2.05 -0.31
CA CYS A 110 -7.97 -3.16 -0.54
C CYS A 110 -9.40 -2.70 -0.81
N ILE A 111 -9.78 -1.50 -0.37
CA ILE A 111 -11.08 -0.89 -0.70
C ILE A 111 -11.04 0.01 -1.94
N GLY A 112 -9.91 0.03 -2.66
CA GLY A 112 -9.72 0.83 -3.87
C GLY A 112 -9.45 2.31 -3.61
N ALA A 113 -9.17 2.71 -2.37
CA ALA A 113 -8.74 4.06 -2.03
C ALA A 113 -7.22 4.22 -2.21
N ALA A 114 -6.78 5.46 -2.39
CA ALA A 114 -5.36 5.81 -2.51
C ALA A 114 -4.80 6.23 -1.15
N VAL A 115 -3.59 5.76 -0.85
CA VAL A 115 -2.87 6.17 0.38
C VAL A 115 -2.10 7.46 0.13
N VAL A 116 -2.22 8.41 1.05
CA VAL A 116 -1.34 9.58 1.16
C VAL A 116 -0.41 9.35 2.35
N GLY A 117 0.85 9.01 2.05
CA GLY A 117 1.87 8.82 3.08
C GLY A 117 2.33 10.16 3.63
N VAL A 118 2.09 10.41 4.92
CA VAL A 118 2.54 11.61 5.62
C VAL A 118 3.75 11.24 6.47
N ASN A 119 4.87 11.90 6.24
CA ASN A 119 6.09 11.62 6.99
C ASN A 119 5.94 12.11 8.44
N ALA A 120 6.29 11.26 9.41
CA ALA A 120 6.22 11.58 10.84
C ALA A 120 7.06 12.80 11.27
N TRP A 121 8.05 13.18 10.46
CA TRP A 121 8.95 14.30 10.71
C TRP A 121 8.50 15.62 10.10
N TRP A 122 7.37 15.64 9.37
CA TRP A 122 6.85 16.89 8.82
C TRP A 122 6.54 17.90 9.92
N THR A 123 6.94 19.13 9.64
CA THR A 123 6.56 20.32 10.39
C THR A 123 5.07 20.63 10.18
N PRO A 124 4.44 21.44 11.04
CA PRO A 124 3.05 21.85 10.84
C PRO A 124 2.79 22.44 9.44
N ALA A 125 3.66 23.32 8.93
CA ALA A 125 3.49 23.91 7.61
C ALA A 125 3.55 22.89 6.45
N GLU A 126 4.43 21.88 6.54
CA GLU A 126 4.50 20.80 5.55
C GLU A 126 3.27 19.89 5.61
N LEU A 127 2.76 19.64 6.83
CA LEU A 127 1.56 18.87 7.07
C LEU A 127 0.32 19.58 6.51
N GLU A 128 0.16 20.87 6.81
CA GLU A 128 -0.91 21.72 6.28
C GLU A 128 -0.91 21.70 4.75
N TYR A 129 0.26 21.92 4.14
CA TYR A 129 0.43 21.87 2.70
C TYR A 129 0.04 20.50 2.13
N GLY A 130 0.61 19.42 2.67
CA GLY A 130 0.38 18.07 2.16
C GLY A 130 -1.08 17.64 2.25
N LEU A 131 -1.78 17.99 3.33
CA LEU A 131 -3.21 17.69 3.50
C LEU A 131 -4.10 18.59 2.64
N SER A 132 -3.73 19.86 2.45
CA SER A 132 -4.48 20.80 1.60
C SER A 132 -4.40 20.44 0.12
N ASP A 133 -3.23 20.00 -0.33
CA ASP A 133 -3.00 19.54 -1.71
C ASP A 133 -3.69 18.20 -1.96
N SER A 134 -3.44 17.23 -1.07
CA SER A 134 -3.98 15.88 -1.24
C SER A 134 -5.45 15.76 -0.88
N ARG A 135 -6.04 16.63 -0.07
CA ARG A 135 -7.47 16.60 0.32
C ARG A 135 -7.96 15.17 0.66
N PRO A 136 -7.37 14.52 1.67
CA PRO A 136 -7.79 13.19 2.06
C PRO A 136 -9.19 13.22 2.68
N LYS A 137 -9.96 12.17 2.47
CA LYS A 137 -11.29 11.97 3.07
C LYS A 137 -11.18 11.69 4.57
N VAL A 138 -10.14 10.95 4.96
CA VAL A 138 -9.86 10.51 6.33
C VAL A 138 -8.35 10.60 6.57
N VAL A 139 -7.96 10.93 7.80
CA VAL A 139 -6.58 10.82 8.29
C VAL A 139 -6.53 9.76 9.39
N ILE A 140 -5.66 8.77 9.24
CA ILE A 140 -5.29 7.82 10.28
C ILE A 140 -3.98 8.32 10.88
N CYS A 141 -3.93 8.57 12.18
CA CYS A 141 -2.76 9.13 12.83
C CYS A 141 -2.48 8.50 14.20
N ASP A 142 -1.21 8.57 14.63
CA ASP A 142 -0.85 8.31 16.01
C ASP A 142 -1.06 9.58 16.87
N GLY A 143 -0.99 9.42 18.20
CA GLY A 143 -1.31 10.52 19.13
C GLY A 143 -0.45 11.76 18.91
N GLU A 144 0.85 11.60 18.67
CA GLU A 144 1.77 12.72 18.42
C GLU A 144 1.41 13.47 17.12
N ARG A 145 1.04 12.75 16.06
CA ARG A 145 0.58 13.39 14.82
C ARG A 145 -0.79 14.01 14.97
N LEU A 146 -1.68 13.46 15.80
CA LEU A 146 -2.97 14.09 16.11
C LEU A 146 -2.78 15.45 16.79
N GLU A 147 -1.84 15.56 17.73
CA GLU A 147 -1.51 16.84 18.37
C GLU A 147 -1.07 17.88 17.34
N ARG A 148 -0.14 17.53 16.45
CA ARG A 148 0.32 18.43 15.37
C ARG A 148 -0.79 18.77 14.37
N LEU A 149 -1.68 17.82 14.06
CA LEU A 149 -2.82 18.05 13.18
C LEU A 149 -3.81 19.06 13.76
N ASN A 150 -3.86 19.24 15.07
CA ASN A 150 -4.71 20.26 15.70
C ASN A 150 -4.08 21.67 15.66
N GLU A 151 -2.82 21.79 15.26
CA GLU A 151 -2.12 23.06 15.09
C GLU A 151 -2.27 23.66 13.69
N VAL A 152 -2.83 22.89 12.74
CA VAL A 152 -2.98 23.24 11.31
C VAL A 152 -4.42 23.36 10.87
#